data_AF-A0A963CQF7-F1
#
_entry.id   AF-A0A963CQF7-F1
#
_cell.length_a   1.000
_cell.length_b   1.000
_cell.length_c   1.000
_cell.angle_alpha   90.00
_cell.angle_beta   90.00
_cell.angle_gamma   90.00
#
_symmetry.space_group_name_H-M   'P 1'
#
loop_
_entity.id
_entity.type
_entity.pdbx_description
1 polymer ?
#
loop_
_entity_poly.entity_id
_entity_poly.type
_entity_poly.pdbx_seq_one_letter_code
_entity_poly.pdbx_strand_id
1 'polypeptide(L)'
;MEDLLLATVALLAFAIAAVVHGRRKKQSFVALVQDRPELVERLYLRPAETGAYWLHVKLTDGRKARIAAPWELDEALAGLAERGLRLGHEDRQALADFRDGRPTARPA
;
A
#
# COMPACT_ATOMS: atom_id res chain seq x y z
N MET A 1 -35.82 16.06 -15.93
CA MET A 1 -35.67 14.98 -14.92
C MET A 1 -34.74 13.89 -15.44
N GLU A 2 -34.90 13.49 -16.69
CA GLU A 2 -34.02 12.53 -17.38
C GLU A 2 -32.55 12.97 -17.46
N ASP A 3 -32.25 14.25 -17.75
CA ASP A 3 -30.86 14.74 -17.81
C ASP A 3 -30.11 14.67 -16.46
N LEU A 4 -30.83 14.94 -15.35
CA LEU A 4 -30.27 14.84 -14.01
C LEU A 4 -30.00 13.37 -13.62
N LEU A 5 -30.88 12.47 -14.04
CA LEU A 5 -30.75 11.03 -13.85
C LEU A 5 -29.55 10.49 -14.66
N LEU A 6 -29.41 10.88 -15.92
CA LEU A 6 -28.28 10.53 -16.78
C LEU A 6 -26.95 11.04 -16.22
N ALA A 7 -26.91 12.30 -15.78
CA ALA A 7 -25.72 12.88 -15.16
C ALA A 7 -25.32 12.13 -13.88
N THR A 8 -26.29 11.77 -13.04
CA THR A 8 -26.04 11.04 -11.79
C THR A 8 -25.51 9.63 -12.05
N VAL A 9 -26.09 8.91 -13.02
CA VAL A 9 -25.64 7.57 -13.43
C VAL A 9 -24.22 7.61 -13.99
N ALA A 10 -23.92 8.59 -14.84
CA ALA A 10 -22.57 8.76 -15.40
C ALA A 10 -21.52 9.03 -14.30
N LEU A 11 -21.86 9.84 -13.31
CA LEU A 11 -20.98 10.19 -12.20
C LEU A 11 -20.72 9.00 -11.27
N LEU A 12 -21.76 8.21 -10.98
CA LEU A 12 -21.63 6.94 -10.26
C LEU A 12 -20.79 5.91 -11.02
N ALA A 13 -21.03 5.74 -12.32
CA ALA A 13 -20.26 4.82 -13.15
C ALA A 13 -18.76 5.20 -13.18
N PHE A 14 -18.46 6.50 -13.30
CA PHE A 14 -17.10 7.01 -13.25
C PHE A 14 -16.43 6.75 -11.89
N ALA A 15 -17.15 7.02 -10.79
CA ALA A 15 -16.65 6.75 -9.44
C ALA A 15 -16.35 5.26 -9.22
N ILE A 16 -17.26 4.38 -9.65
CA ILE A 16 -17.07 2.93 -9.59
C ILE A 16 -15.85 2.50 -10.41
N ALA A 17 -15.74 2.99 -11.65
CA ALA A 17 -14.61 2.68 -12.52
C ALA A 17 -13.28 3.15 -11.92
N ALA A 18 -13.23 4.35 -11.34
CA ALA A 18 -12.04 4.87 -10.66
C ALA A 18 -11.64 4.01 -9.45
N VAL A 19 -12.61 3.58 -8.63
CA VAL A 19 -12.37 2.68 -7.49
C VAL A 19 -11.87 1.32 -7.96
N VAL A 20 -12.50 0.71 -8.98
CA VAL A 20 -12.10 -0.59 -9.54
C VAL A 20 -10.70 -0.50 -10.15
N HIS A 21 -10.40 0.55 -10.91
CA HIS A 21 -9.07 0.76 -11.48
C HIS A 21 -8.00 0.92 -10.38
N GLY A 22 -8.30 1.71 -9.35
CA GLY A 22 -7.43 1.87 -8.19
C GLY A 22 -7.16 0.56 -7.45
N ARG A 23 -8.18 -0.29 -7.26
CA ARG A 23 -8.03 -1.62 -6.65
C ARG A 23 -7.20 -2.56 -7.54
N ARG A 24 -7.49 -2.62 -8.84
CA ARG A 24 -6.73 -3.46 -9.80
C ARG A 24 -5.25 -3.11 -9.82
N LYS A 25 -4.91 -1.82 -9.81
CA LYS A 25 -3.51 -1.37 -9.79
C LYS A 25 -2.77 -1.73 -8.49
N LYS A 26 -3.46 -1.72 -7.35
CA LYS A 26 -2.90 -2.20 -6.08
C LYS A 26 -2.68 -3.71 -6.11
N GLN A 27 -3.70 -4.46 -6.53
CA GLN A 27 -3.64 -5.92 -6.64
C GLN A 27 -2.56 -6.37 -7.63
N SER A 28 -2.35 -5.64 -8.74
CA SER A 28 -1.30 -5.97 -9.71
C SER A 28 0.10 -5.81 -9.12
N PHE A 29 0.34 -4.81 -8.27
CA PHE A 29 1.65 -4.62 -7.64
C PHE A 29 1.89 -5.61 -6.51
N VAL A 30 0.87 -5.93 -5.70
CA VAL A 30 0.97 -6.98 -4.67
C VAL A 30 1.24 -8.33 -5.33
N ALA A 31 0.47 -8.67 -6.37
CA ALA A 31 0.66 -9.91 -7.13
C ALA A 31 2.04 -9.96 -7.81
N LEU A 32 2.49 -8.86 -8.42
CA LEU A 32 3.82 -8.78 -9.03
C LEU A 32 4.93 -9.01 -8.00
N VAL A 33 4.83 -8.38 -6.83
CA VAL A 33 5.82 -8.52 -5.75
C VAL A 33 5.81 -9.93 -5.16
N GLN A 34 4.64 -10.57 -5.07
CA GLN A 34 4.50 -11.95 -4.60
C GLN A 34 5.03 -12.96 -5.61
N ASP A 35 4.76 -12.76 -6.91
CA ASP A 35 5.20 -13.63 -8.01
C ASP A 35 6.70 -13.49 -8.29
N ARG A 36 7.21 -12.25 -8.22
CA ARG A 36 8.59 -11.88 -8.56
C ARG A 36 9.27 -11.10 -7.44
N PRO A 37 9.58 -11.74 -6.31
CA PRO A 37 10.23 -11.08 -5.17
C PRO A 37 11.62 -10.53 -5.53
N GLU A 38 12.30 -11.09 -6.54
CA GLU A 38 13.60 -10.62 -7.03
C GLU A 38 13.56 -9.21 -7.65
N LEU A 39 12.38 -8.72 -8.02
CA LEU A 39 12.20 -7.35 -8.53
C LEU A 39 12.08 -6.33 -7.40
N VAL A 40 12.01 -6.76 -6.14
CA VAL A 40 11.88 -5.87 -4.99
C VAL A 40 13.26 -5.40 -4.55
N GLU A 41 13.51 -4.10 -4.67
CA GLU A 41 14.72 -3.48 -4.11
C GLU A 41 14.57 -3.23 -2.61
N ARG A 42 13.41 -2.71 -2.17
CA ARG A 42 13.13 -2.41 -0.77
C ARG A 42 11.64 -2.32 -0.47
N LEU A 43 11.24 -2.85 0.69
CA LEU A 43 9.97 -2.52 1.36
C LEU A 43 10.22 -1.40 2.38
N TYR A 44 9.32 -0.42 2.43
CA TYR A 44 9.43 0.72 3.35
C TYR A 44 8.07 1.25 3.77
N LEU A 45 8.04 1.95 4.90
CA LEU A 45 6.82 2.53 5.46
C LEU A 45 6.70 4.01 5.10
N ARG A 46 5.46 4.46 4.89
CA ARG A 46 5.12 5.88 4.77
C ARG A 46 4.07 6.24 5.81
N PRO A 47 4.24 7.33 6.58
CA PRO A 47 3.25 7.74 7.56
C PRO A 47 1.93 8.10 6.87
N ALA A 48 0.83 7.68 7.48
CA ALA A 48 -0.52 8.13 7.19
C ALA A 48 -0.89 9.29 8.11
N GLU A 49 -1.81 10.15 7.67
CA GLU A 49 -2.33 11.25 8.49
C GLU A 49 -3.02 10.74 9.77
N THR A 50 -3.51 9.49 9.75
CA THR A 50 -4.15 8.83 10.90
C THR A 50 -3.15 8.34 11.96
N GLY A 51 -1.87 8.69 11.85
CA GLY A 51 -0.83 8.21 12.76
C GLY A 51 -0.38 6.77 12.51
N ALA A 52 -0.88 6.11 11.46
CA ALA A 52 -0.52 4.75 11.08
C ALA A 52 0.47 4.72 9.88
N TYR A 53 0.76 3.54 9.32
CA TYR A 53 1.68 3.40 8.19
C TYR A 53 1.05 2.79 6.94
N TRP A 54 1.33 3.37 5.78
CA TRP A 54 1.16 2.76 4.46
C TRP A 54 2.38 1.89 4.14
N LEU A 55 2.15 0.71 3.56
CA LEU A 55 3.23 -0.13 3.04
C LEU A 55 3.55 0.24 1.59
N HIS A 56 4.83 0.51 1.33
CA HIS A 56 5.33 0.79 0.00
C HIS A 56 6.43 -0.19 -0.41
N VAL A 57 6.58 -0.34 -1.72
CA VAL A 57 7.67 -1.07 -2.36
C VAL A 57 8.40 -0.16 -3.33
N LYS A 58 9.72 -0.28 -3.37
CA LYS A 58 10.58 0.19 -4.45
C LYS A 58 11.05 -1.05 -5.22
N LEU A 59 10.84 -1.06 -6.53
CA LEU A 59 11.32 -2.10 -7.42
C LEU A 59 12.72 -1.76 -7.93
N THR A 60 13.45 -2.77 -8.42
CA THR A 60 14.81 -2.65 -8.97
C THR A 60 14.88 -1.74 -10.20
N ASP A 61 13.77 -1.54 -10.92
CA ASP A 61 13.65 -0.59 -12.01
C ASP A 61 13.34 0.85 -11.56
N GLY A 62 13.34 1.10 -10.24
CA GLY A 62 13.09 2.39 -9.62
C GLY A 62 11.62 2.75 -9.44
N ARG A 63 10.66 1.95 -9.94
CA ARG A 63 9.23 2.21 -9.72
C ARG A 63 8.88 2.04 -8.25
N LYS A 64 7.98 2.90 -7.78
CA LYS A 64 7.45 2.87 -6.41
C LYS A 64 5.95 2.67 -6.43
N ALA A 65 5.46 1.83 -5.54
CA ALA A 65 4.03 1.60 -5.39
C ALA A 65 3.64 1.46 -3.93
N ARG A 66 2.41 1.88 -3.64
CA ARG A 66 1.73 1.55 -2.39
C ARG A 66 1.09 0.19 -2.54
N ILE A 67 1.41 -0.74 -1.65
CA ILE A 67 0.97 -2.13 -1.74
C ILE A 67 -0.02 -2.54 -0.64
N ALA A 68 -0.05 -1.86 0.50
CA ALA A 68 -1.06 -2.10 1.54
C ALA A 68 -1.47 -0.83 2.27
N ALA A 69 -2.75 -0.75 2.64
CA ALA A 69 -3.27 0.25 3.56
C ALA A 69 -2.87 -0.04 5.02
N PRO A 70 -3.01 0.94 5.92
CA PRO A 70 -2.69 0.73 7.34
C PRO A 70 -3.45 -0.45 7.97
N TRP A 71 -4.71 -0.65 7.62
CA TRP A 71 -5.53 -1.77 8.11
C TRP A 71 -5.22 -3.11 7.41
N GLU A 72 -4.42 -3.10 6.34
CA GLU A 72 -3.97 -4.31 5.60
C GLU A 72 -2.50 -4.64 5.92
N LEU A 73 -1.84 -3.86 6.78
CA LEU A 73 -0.39 -3.87 6.93
C LEU A 73 0.14 -5.20 7.48
N ASP A 74 -0.48 -5.72 8.54
CA ASP A 74 -0.06 -6.96 9.18
C ASP A 74 -0.20 -8.17 8.25
N GLU A 75 -1.35 -8.29 7.58
CA GLU A 75 -1.62 -9.35 6.60
C GLU A 75 -0.62 -9.29 5.43
N ALA A 76 -0.40 -8.09 4.88
CA ALA A 76 0.54 -7.90 3.79
C ALA A 76 1.97 -8.25 4.20
N LEU A 77 2.42 -7.82 5.37
CA LEU A 77 3.77 -8.13 5.87
C LEU A 77 3.95 -9.63 6.15
N ALA A 78 2.92 -10.32 6.66
CA ALA A 78 2.97 -11.77 6.87
C ALA A 78 3.16 -12.51 5.53
N GLY A 79 2.32 -12.22 4.53
CA GLY A 79 2.42 -12.87 3.22
C GLY A 79 3.72 -12.54 2.47
N LEU A 80 4.27 -11.34 2.66
CA LEU A 80 5.57 -10.96 2.09
C LEU A 80 6.74 -11.66 2.81
N ALA A 81 6.64 -11.84 4.13
CA ALA A 81 7.67 -12.52 4.90
C ALA A 81 7.81 -14.00 4.52
N GLU A 82 6.70 -14.68 4.18
CA GLU A 82 6.71 -16.04 3.62
C GLU A 82 7.49 -16.14 2.29
N ARG A 83 7.55 -15.03 1.54
CA ARG A 83 8.32 -14.89 0.29
C ARG A 83 9.73 -14.35 0.51
N GLY A 84 10.19 -14.25 1.77
CA GLY A 84 11.51 -13.74 2.12
C GLY A 84 11.65 -12.21 2.06
N LEU A 85 10.57 -11.48 1.78
CA LEU A 85 10.58 -10.02 1.69
C LEU A 85 10.32 -9.41 3.07
N ARG A 86 11.20 -8.51 3.49
CA ARG A 86 11.13 -7.87 4.82
C ARG A 86 11.37 -6.37 4.73
N LEU A 87 10.80 -5.65 5.70
CA LEU A 87 11.10 -4.24 5.91
C LEU A 87 12.58 -4.03 6.28
N GLY A 88 13.12 -2.88 5.88
CA GLY A 88 14.42 -2.40 6.35
C GLY A 88 14.48 -2.31 7.87
N HIS A 89 15.70 -2.28 8.44
CA HIS A 89 15.88 -2.24 9.89
C HIS A 89 15.18 -1.03 10.54
N GLU A 90 15.37 0.16 9.97
CA GLU A 90 14.74 1.41 10.44
C GLU A 90 13.22 1.34 10.39
N ASP A 91 12.65 0.84 9.28
CA ASP A 91 11.21 0.68 9.13
C ASP A 91 10.63 -0.34 10.12
N ARG A 92 11.36 -1.42 10.43
CA ARG A 92 10.95 -2.39 11.45
C ARG A 92 10.95 -1.79 12.84
N GLN A 93 11.95 -0.96 13.16
CA GLN A 93 12.03 -0.26 14.44
C GLN A 93 10.89 0.76 14.57
N ALA A 94 10.65 1.57 13.53
CA ALA A 94 9.55 2.53 13.51
C ALA A 94 8.18 1.85 13.70
N LEU A 95 7.97 0.69 13.07
CA LEU A 95 6.75 -0.08 13.25
C LEU A 95 6.60 -0.64 14.67
N ALA A 96 7.70 -1.08 15.28
CA ALA A 96 7.71 -1.56 16.67
C ALA A 96 7.41 -0.41 17.64
N ASP A 97 8.07 0.74 17.49
CA ASP A 97 7.82 1.94 18.30
C ASP A 97 6.36 2.37 18.21
N PHE A 98 5.77 2.40 17.00
CA PHE A 98 4.37 2.70 16.80
C PHE A 98 3.43 1.72 17.53
N ARG A 99 3.70 0.42 17.44
CA ARG A 99 2.90 -0.62 18.11
C ARG A 99 2.98 -0.51 19.64
N ASP A 100 4.13 -0.07 20.16
CA ASP A 100 4.35 0.15 21.58
C ASP A 100 3.80 1.50 22.08
N GLY A 101 3.19 2.31 21.20
CA GLY A 101 2.71 3.65 21.52
C GLY A 101 3.84 4.64 21.80
N ARG A 102 5.08 4.33 21.40
CA ARG A 102 6.23 5.22 21.53
C ARG A 102 6.22 6.29 20.43
N PRO A 103 6.74 7.50 20.72
CA PRO A 103 6.90 8.52 19.69
C PRO A 103 7.82 7.99 18.59
N THR A 104 7.29 7.88 17.37
CA THR A 104 8.04 7.32 16.24
C THR A 104 9.11 8.32 15.78
N ALA A 105 10.40 7.96 15.92
CA ALA A 105 11.47 8.69 15.27
C ALA A 105 11.33 8.52 13.75
N ARG A 106 11.03 9.61 13.05
CA ARG A 106 10.65 9.62 11.63
C ARG A 106 11.85 9.24 10.75
N PRO A 107 11.84 8.12 9.99
CA PRO A 107 12.76 7.98 8.86
C PRO A 107 12.27 8.89 7.73
N ALA A 108 13.18 9.73 7.21
CA ALA A 108 12.93 10.69 6.14
C ALA A 108 12.69 10.01 4.77
#